data_AF-W1YKJ4-F1
#
_entry.id   AF-W1YKJ4-F1
#
_cell.length_a   1.000
_cell.length_b   1.000
_cell.length_c   1.000
_cell.angle_alpha   90.00
_cell.angle_beta   90.00
_cell.angle_gamma   90.00
#
_symmetry.space_group_name_H-M   'P 1'
#
loop_
_entity.id
_entity.type
_entity.pdbx_description
1 polymer ?
#
loop_
_entity_poly.entity_id
_entity_poly.type
_entity_poly.pdbx_seq_one_letter_code
_entity_poly.pdbx_strand_id
1 'polypeptide(L)'
;PVLLEPIYEVNVFAPDAFMGDIMGDLNSRRGRVLGMEQSERTGISVVKAQVPLAEMADYVTALRSITQGQGVFNRQFYTYEEVPHKQA
;
A
#
# COMPACT_ATOMS: atom_id res chain seq x y z
N PRO A 1 -2.74 -28.65 -5.44
CA PRO A 1 -3.57 -27.48 -5.80
C PRO A 1 -2.96 -26.26 -5.11
N VAL A 2 -2.77 -25.15 -5.82
CA VAL A 2 -2.14 -23.94 -5.27
C VAL A 2 -3.23 -22.92 -4.95
N LEU A 3 -3.14 -22.28 -3.78
CA LEU A 3 -4.04 -21.20 -3.40
C LEU A 3 -3.53 -19.90 -4.02
N LEU A 4 -4.42 -19.16 -4.65
CA LEU A 4 -4.11 -17.87 -5.27
C LEU A 4 -4.72 -16.74 -4.43
N GLU A 5 -3.94 -15.70 -4.14
CA GLU A 5 -4.42 -14.46 -3.52
C GLU A 5 -4.45 -13.31 -4.52
N PRO A 6 -5.47 -12.43 -4.48
CA PRO A 6 -5.53 -11.26 -5.34
C PRO A 6 -4.58 -10.17 -4.84
N ILE A 7 -3.69 -9.72 -5.72
CA ILE A 7 -2.77 -8.60 -5.51
C ILE A 7 -3.38 -7.34 -6.09
N TYR A 8 -3.34 -6.27 -5.31
CA TYR A 8 -3.79 -4.95 -5.71
C TYR A 8 -2.62 -3.99 -5.83
N GLU A 9 -2.63 -3.17 -6.86
CA GLU A 9 -1.79 -1.99 -6.92
C GLU A 9 -2.46 -0.87 -6.11
N VAL A 10 -1.70 -0.25 -5.22
CA VAL A 10 -2.13 0.77 -4.26
C VAL A 10 -1.30 2.02 -4.50
N ASN A 11 -1.96 3.15 -4.75
CA ASN A 11 -1.28 4.45 -4.77
C ASN A 11 -1.73 5.25 -3.55
N VAL A 12 -0.77 5.64 -2.72
CA VAL A 12 -0.99 6.34 -1.46
C VAL A 12 -0.52 7.77 -1.60
N PHE A 13 -1.42 8.73 -1.44
CA PHE A 13 -1.17 10.16 -1.52
C PHE A 13 -1.12 10.72 -0.11
N ALA A 14 0.00 11.30 0.28
CA ALA A 14 0.12 12.00 1.56
C ALA A 14 1.23 13.06 1.49
N PRO A 15 1.30 13.96 2.48
CA PRO A 15 2.43 14.89 2.59
C PRO A 15 3.78 14.19 2.73
N ASP A 16 4.84 14.79 2.19
CA ASP A 16 6.20 14.24 2.15
C ASP A 16 6.73 13.86 3.54
N ALA A 17 6.27 14.58 4.58
CA ALA A 17 6.64 14.35 5.97
C ALA A 17 6.28 12.94 6.48
N PHE A 18 5.30 12.25 5.87
CA PHE A 18 4.81 10.94 6.30
C PHE A 18 5.30 9.79 5.39
N MET A 19 6.10 10.07 4.36
CA MET A 19 6.50 9.06 3.37
C MET A 19 7.27 7.88 3.98
N GLY A 20 8.17 8.17 4.93
CA GLY A 20 8.95 7.12 5.60
C GLY A 20 8.08 6.13 6.36
N ASP A 21 7.10 6.63 7.11
CA ASP A 21 6.18 5.81 7.89
C ASP A 21 5.24 5.00 6.99
N ILE A 22 4.75 5.59 5.89
CA ILE A 22 3.92 4.90 4.89
C ILE A 22 4.69 3.75 4.23
N MET A 23 5.95 3.97 3.84
CA MET A 23 6.79 2.91 3.28
C MET A 23 7.04 1.78 4.29
N GLY A 24 7.21 2.12 5.56
CA GLY A 24 7.33 1.15 6.64
C GLY A 24 6.08 0.29 6.81
N ASP A 25 4.90 0.91 6.86
CA ASP A 25 3.62 0.19 7.01
C ASP A 25 3.34 -0.71 5.80
N LEU A 26 3.56 -0.23 4.56
CA LEU A 26 3.38 -1.05 3.36
C LEU A 26 4.31 -2.27 3.35
N ASN A 27 5.58 -2.11 3.75
CA ASN A 27 6.51 -3.24 3.87
C ASN A 27 6.07 -4.26 4.93
N SER A 28 5.50 -3.79 6.06
CA SER A 28 4.98 -4.69 7.11
C SER A 28 3.79 -5.53 6.62
N ARG A 29 3.04 -5.03 5.65
CA ARG A 29 1.85 -5.64 5.03
C ARG A 29 2.16 -6.51 3.82
N ARG A 30 3.39 -7.03 3.70
CA ARG A 30 3.86 -7.77 2.51
C ARG A 30 3.75 -6.95 1.21
N GLY A 31 3.70 -5.62 1.32
CA GLY A 31 3.61 -4.73 0.20
C GLY A 31 4.96 -4.59 -0.51
N ARG A 32 4.98 -4.77 -1.83
CA ARG A 32 6.13 -4.45 -2.67
C ARG A 32 6.02 -3.01 -3.15
N VAL A 33 6.83 -2.12 -2.60
CA VAL A 33 6.90 -0.73 -3.06
C VAL A 33 7.57 -0.69 -4.45
N LEU A 34 6.85 -0.15 -5.43
CA LEU A 34 7.32 0.01 -6.81
C LEU A 34 8.10 1.31 -6.99
N GLY A 35 7.74 2.35 -6.23
CA GLY A 35 8.40 3.64 -6.29
C GLY A 35 7.61 4.73 -5.59
N MET A 36 8.18 5.94 -5.61
CA MET A 36 7.57 7.16 -5.11
C MET A 36 7.62 8.23 -6.20
N GLU A 37 6.50 8.89 -6.44
CA GLU A 37 6.35 9.96 -7.43
C GLU A 37 5.85 11.23 -6.73
N GLN A 38 6.28 12.40 -7.18
CA GLN A 38 5.70 13.65 -6.70
C GLN A 38 4.35 13.88 -7.37
N SER A 39 3.33 14.21 -6.58
CA SER A 39 2.04 14.63 -7.12
C SER A 39 2.17 15.98 -7.81
N GLU A 40 1.26 16.29 -8.73
CA GLU A 40 1.11 17.63 -9.30
C GLU A 40 0.78 18.70 -8.24
N ARG A 41 0.29 18.27 -7.06
CA ARG A 41 0.04 19.14 -5.92
C ARG A 41 1.30 19.31 -5.09
N THR A 42 1.72 20.56 -4.91
CA THR A 42 2.89 20.93 -4.10
C THR A 42 2.83 20.32 -2.69
N GLY A 43 3.88 19.59 -2.31
CA GLY A 43 4.03 18.99 -0.99
C GLY A 43 3.26 17.70 -0.76
N ILE A 44 2.69 17.09 -1.81
CA ILE A 44 2.08 15.75 -1.77
C ILE A 44 2.92 14.81 -2.63
N SER A 45 3.25 13.66 -2.06
CA SER A 45 3.89 12.56 -2.77
C SER A 45 2.96 11.35 -2.86
N VAL A 46 3.23 10.51 -3.86
CA VAL A 46 2.48 9.31 -4.19
C VAL A 46 3.41 8.11 -4.05
N VAL A 47 3.08 7.19 -3.15
CA VAL A 47 3.77 5.90 -3.03
C VAL A 47 2.99 4.86 -3.81
N LYS A 48 3.62 4.22 -4.79
CA LYS A 48 3.05 3.10 -5.55
C LYS A 48 3.54 1.79 -4.95
N ALA A 49 2.62 0.90 -4.61
CA ALA A 49 2.96 -0.41 -4.07
C ALA A 49 1.98 -1.48 -4.51
N GLN A 50 2.43 -2.74 -4.55
CA GLN A 50 1.58 -3.90 -4.75
C GLN A 50 1.38 -4.60 -3.42
N VAL A 51 0.14 -4.79 -3.00
CA VAL A 51 -0.21 -5.36 -1.69
C VAL A 51 -1.29 -6.43 -1.87
N PRO A 52 -1.17 -7.59 -1.21
CA PRO A 52 -2.23 -8.58 -1.17
C PRO A 52 -3.51 -8.00 -0.54
N LEU A 53 -4.68 -8.32 -1.10
CA LEU A 53 -5.96 -7.83 -0.56
C LEU A 53 -6.16 -8.21 0.91
N ALA A 54 -5.66 -9.38 1.32
CA ALA A 54 -5.75 -9.88 2.69
C ALA A 54 -5.14 -8.93 3.74
N GLU A 55 -4.10 -8.18 3.36
CA GLU A 55 -3.36 -7.27 4.25
C GLU A 55 -3.94 -5.84 4.27
N MET A 56 -4.96 -5.59 3.43
CA MET A 56 -5.53 -4.27 3.17
C MET A 56 -6.84 -3.99 3.92
N ALA A 57 -7.36 -4.94 4.70
CA ALA A 57 -8.65 -4.81 5.39
C ALA A 57 -8.70 -3.58 6.32
N ASP A 58 -7.64 -3.36 7.10
CA ASP A 58 -7.54 -2.27 8.08
C ASP A 58 -6.68 -1.09 7.60
N TYR A 59 -6.31 -1.07 6.31
CA TYR A 59 -5.35 -0.10 5.78
C TYR A 59 -5.88 1.35 5.87
N VAL A 60 -7.19 1.56 5.70
CA VAL A 60 -7.82 2.89 5.84
C VAL A 60 -7.55 3.48 7.22
N THR A 61 -7.71 2.67 8.26
CA THR A 61 -7.54 3.09 9.65
C THR A 61 -6.07 3.35 9.97
N ALA A 62 -5.19 2.45 9.52
CA ALA A 62 -3.75 2.60 9.70
C ALA A 62 -3.20 3.85 9.00
N LEU A 63 -3.57 4.07 7.73
CA LEU A 63 -3.14 5.23 6.96
C LEU A 63 -3.56 6.54 7.62
N ARG A 64 -4.81 6.63 8.10
CA ARG A 64 -5.28 7.81 8.84
C ARG A 64 -4.50 8.03 10.12
N SER A 65 -4.15 6.97 10.84
CA SER A 65 -3.33 7.09 12.05
C SER A 65 -1.92 7.60 11.75
N ILE A 66 -1.28 7.10 10.69
CA ILE A 66 0.08 7.49 10.27
C ILE A 66 0.10 8.96 9.81
N THR A 67 -0.87 9.33 8.97
CA THR A 67 -0.89 10.63 8.28
C THR A 67 -1.69 11.70 9.02
N GLN A 68 -2.11 11.43 10.26
CA GLN A 68 -2.99 12.30 11.04
C GLN A 68 -4.27 12.69 10.27
N GLY A 69 -4.80 11.75 9.48
CA GLY A 69 -6.01 11.91 8.68
C GLY A 69 -5.84 12.59 7.32
N GLN A 70 -4.61 12.93 6.91
CA GLN A 70 -4.34 13.64 5.65
C GLN A 70 -4.09 12.74 4.44
N GLY A 71 -3.80 11.45 4.68
CA GLY A 71 -3.52 10.48 3.64
C GLY A 71 -4.78 9.96 2.97
N VAL A 72 -4.72 9.81 1.65
CA VAL A 72 -5.73 9.11 0.85
C VAL A 72 -5.05 8.05 0.02
N PHE A 73 -5.75 6.96 -0.30
CA PHE A 73 -5.21 5.95 -1.20
C PHE A 73 -6.25 5.52 -2.21
N ASN A 74 -5.78 5.05 -3.35
CA ASN A 74 -6.56 4.29 -4.31
C ASN A 74 -6.02 2.86 -4.38
N ARG A 75 -6.86 1.93 -4.83
CA ARG A 75 -6.43 0.55 -5.11
C ARG A 75 -7.06 0.07 -6.40
N GLN A 76 -6.30 -0.64 -7.22
CA GLN A 76 -6.75 -1.27 -8.45
C GLN A 76 -6.30 -2.73 -8.46
N PHE A 77 -7.18 -3.62 -8.93
CA PHE A 77 -6.81 -5.02 -9.10
C PHE A 77 -5.66 -5.14 -10.11
N TYR A 78 -4.62 -5.88 -9.74
CA TYR A 78 -3.45 -6.10 -10.59
C TYR A 78 -3.45 -7.53 -11.14
N THR A 79 -3.33 -8.54 -10.28
CA THR A 79 -3.25 -9.95 -10.68
C THR A 79 -3.58 -10.90 -9.52
N TYR A 80 -3.61 -12.20 -9.79
CA TYR A 80 -3.57 -13.23 -8.76
C TYR A 80 -2.14 -13.80 -8.66
N GLU A 81 -1.61 -13.91 -7.45
CA GLU A 81 -0.31 -14.54 -7.17
C GLU A 81 -0.48 -15.73 -6.23
N GLU A 82 0.48 -16.65 -6.25
CA GLU A 82 0.49 -17.82 -5.38
C GLU A 82 0.75 -17.40 -3.93
N VAL A 83 -0.08 -17.90 -3.00
CA VAL A 83 0.10 -17.63 -1.57
C VAL A 83 1.45 -18.20 -1.12
N PRO A 84 2.30 -17.39 -0.45
CA PRO A 84 3.58 -17.87 0.05
C PRO A 84 3.40 -19.11 0.94
N HIS A 85 4.21 -20.16 0.70
CA HIS A 85 4.12 -21.47 1.37
C HIS A 85 4.21 -21.44 2.91
N LYS A 86 4.57 -20.30 3.52
CA LYS A 86 4.61 -20.13 4.98
C LYS A 86 3.22 -20.01 5.64
N GLN A 87 2.14 -20.02 4.88
CA GLN A 87 0.78 -19.79 5.38
C GLN A 87 -0.26 -20.85 4.93
N ALA A 88 0.19 -22.02 4.46
CA ALA A 88 -0.69 -23.17 4.20
C ALA A 88 -0.91 -24.04 5.45
#